data_AF-A0A964C8W9-F1
#
_entry.id   AF-A0A964C8W9-F1
#
_cell.length_a   1.000
_cell.length_b   1.000
_cell.length_c   1.000
_cell.angle_alpha   90.00
_cell.angle_beta   90.00
_cell.angle_gamma   90.00
#
_symmetry.space_group_name_H-M   'P 1'
#
loop_
_entity.id
_entity.type
_entity.pdbx_description
1 polymer ?
#
loop_
_entity_poly.entity_id
_entity_poly.type
_entity_poly.pdbx_seq_one_letter_code
_entity_poly.pdbx_strand_id
1 'polypeptide(L)' 'MIQDPEKEGERWDEPILADNPREAKQECQKRADRYQVELESVTLPRKVENRPQMYRCNYKEKE' A
#
# COMPACT_ATOMS: atom_id res chain seq x y z
N MET A 1 -24.43 25.22 6.16
CA MET A 1 -23.12 24.99 5.53
C MET A 1 -22.73 23.59 5.96
N ILE A 2 -22.93 22.61 5.09
CA ILE A 2 -22.54 21.22 5.38
C ILE A 2 -21.02 21.26 5.33
N GLN A 3 -20.37 21.12 6.49
CA GLN A 3 -18.94 20.86 6.52
C GLN A 3 -18.78 19.51 5.83
N ASP A 4 -18.28 19.54 4.59
CA ASP A 4 -17.70 18.37 3.95
C ASP A 4 -16.78 17.74 5.00
N PRO A 5 -17.06 16.49 5.44
CA PRO A 5 -16.25 15.87 6.46
C PRO A 5 -14.83 15.91 5.94
N GLU A 6 -13.97 16.57 6.71
CA GLU A 6 -12.54 16.61 6.52
C GLU A 6 -12.13 15.21 6.07
N LYS A 7 -11.70 15.11 4.82
CA LYS A 7 -11.28 13.87 4.20
C LYS A 7 -10.04 13.47 4.98
N GLU A 8 -10.25 12.80 6.12
CA GLU A 8 -9.19 12.26 6.95
C GLU A 8 -8.34 11.47 5.99
N GLY A 9 -7.10 11.93 5.77
CA GLY A 9 -6.18 11.40 4.78
C GLY A 9 -6.34 9.88 4.70
N GLU A 10 -7.10 9.36 3.73
CA GLU A 10 -7.73 8.05 3.93
C GLU A 10 -6.61 7.02 3.80
N ARG A 11 -6.15 6.52 4.95
CA ARG A 11 -5.06 5.54 5.00
C ARG A 11 -5.64 4.20 4.61
N TRP A 12 -5.49 3.87 3.34
CA TRP A 12 -5.89 2.57 2.82
C TRP A 12 -4.68 1.63 2.74
N ASP A 13 -4.92 0.38 3.16
CA ASP A 13 -3.98 -0.72 2.97
C ASP A 13 -4.48 -1.63 1.85
N GLU A 14 -3.60 -1.94 0.89
CA GLU A 14 -3.97 -2.83 -0.22
C GLU A 14 -3.02 -4.04 -0.24
N PRO A 15 -3.56 -5.26 -0.16
CA PRO A 15 -2.75 -6.46 -0.23
C PRO A 15 -2.35 -6.78 -1.67
N ILE A 16 -1.09 -7.17 -1.85
CA ILE A 16 -0.52 -7.58 -3.13
C ILE A 16 0.16 -8.94 -2.97
N LEU A 17 0.13 -9.74 -4.03
CA LEU A 17 0.86 -11.00 -4.09
C LEU A 17 2.21 -10.74 -4.77
N ALA A 18 3.29 -11.07 -4.08
CA ALA A 18 4.63 -11.01 -4.64
C ALA A 18 5.46 -12.18 -4.11
N ASP A 19 6.45 -12.64 -4.87
CA ASP A 19 7.36 -13.68 -4.39
C ASP A 19 8.45 -13.12 -3.48
N ASN A 20 8.80 -11.85 -3.66
CA ASN A 20 9.87 -11.18 -2.93
C ASN A 20 9.51 -9.74 -2.54
N PRO A 21 10.12 -9.19 -1.48
CA PRO A 21 9.79 -7.85 -0.98
C PRO A 21 10.16 -6.74 -1.97
N ARG A 22 11.07 -7.00 -2.91
CA ARG A 22 11.50 -6.04 -3.91
C ARG A 22 10.41 -5.81 -4.96
N GLU A 23 9.84 -6.88 -5.49
CA GLU A 23 8.67 -6.81 -6.39
C GLU A 23 7.48 -6.19 -5.68
N ALA A 24 7.23 -6.59 -4.43
CA ALA A 24 6.16 -6.01 -3.62
C ALA A 24 6.30 -4.48 -3.53
N LYS A 25 7.49 -3.98 -3.18
CA LYS A 25 7.75 -2.54 -3.09
C LYS A 25 7.55 -1.83 -4.43
N GLN A 26 7.95 -2.41 -5.55
CA GLN A 26 7.75 -1.80 -6.87
C GLN A 26 6.26 -1.70 -7.22
N GLU A 27 5.49 -2.76 -7.01
CA GLU A 27 4.05 -2.76 -7.28
C GLU A 27 3.30 -1.79 -6.36
N CYS A 28 3.65 -1.76 -5.06
CA CYS A 28 3.13 -0.74 -4.16
C CYS A 28 3.46 0.68 -4.67
N GLN A 29 4.70 0.92 -5.11
CA GLN A 29 5.11 2.24 -5.58
C GLN A 29 4.35 2.67 -6.86
N LYS A 30 4.13 1.75 -7.81
CA LYS A 30 3.35 2.03 -9.03
C LYS A 30 1.89 2.34 -8.70
N ARG A 31 1.29 1.61 -7.76
CA ARG A 31 -0.06 1.91 -7.27
C ARG A 31 -0.11 3.27 -6.61
N ALA A 32 0.86 3.58 -5.75
CA ALA A 32 0.96 4.87 -5.10
C ALA A 32 0.97 6.00 -6.13
N ASP A 33 1.78 5.87 -7.18
CA ASP A 33 1.81 6.83 -8.28
C ASP A 33 0.46 6.94 -9.01
N ARG A 34 -0.17 5.81 -9.34
CA ARG A 34 -1.47 5.74 -10.02
C ARG A 34 -2.60 6.41 -9.24
N TYR A 35 -2.62 6.23 -7.92
CA TYR A 35 -3.62 6.81 -7.02
C TYR A 35 -3.20 8.19 -6.50
N GLN A 36 -2.06 8.73 -6.95
CA GLN A 36 -1.48 9.99 -6.48
C GLN A 36 -1.28 10.04 -4.95
N VAL A 37 -0.96 8.90 -4.35
CA VAL A 37 -0.65 8.77 -2.91
C VAL A 37 0.83 8.49 -2.69
N GLU A 38 1.26 8.60 -1.44
CA GLU A 38 2.61 8.28 -1.01
C GLU A 38 2.63 6.89 -0.36
N LEU A 39 3.57 6.05 -0.81
CA LEU A 39 3.81 4.76 -0.18
C LEU A 39 4.51 4.99 1.17
N GLU A 40 3.79 4.77 2.27
CA GLU A 40 4.32 4.93 3.62
C GLU A 40 5.24 3.76 3.99
N SER A 41 4.76 2.52 3.81
CA SER A 41 5.52 1.31 4.14
C SER A 41 4.91 0.05 3.55
N VAL A 42 5.71 -1.00 3.37
CA VAL A 42 5.25 -2.32 2.92
C VAL A 42 5.38 -3.31 4.07
N THR A 43 4.26 -3.82 4.57
CA THR A 43 4.23 -4.85 5.60
C THR A 43 4.63 -6.18 4.99
N LEU A 44 5.69 -6.78 5.55
CA LEU A 44 6.19 -8.08 5.13
C LEU A 44 5.27 -9.19 5.68
N PRO A 45 4.83 -10.14 4.84
CA PRO A 45 4.15 -11.34 5.30
C PRO A 45 5.09 -12.23 6.11
N ARG A 46 4.48 -13.06 6.96
CA ARG A 46 5.18 -14.16 7.62
C ARG A 46 5.64 -15.14 6.54
N LYS A 47 6.97 -15.26 6.34
CA LYS A 47 7.61 -16.17 5.38
C LYS A 47 6.94 -17.55 5.40
N VAL A 48 6.18 -17.84 4.36
CA VAL A 48 5.73 -19.20 4.04
C VAL A 48 6.56 -19.67 2.85
N GLU A 49 7.41 -20.67 3.08
CA GLU A 49 8.24 -21.25 2.03
C GLU A 49 7.35 -21.83 0.91
N ASN A 50 7.74 -21.63 -0.37
CA ASN A 50 7.05 -22.15 -1.57
C ASN A 50 5.68 -21.55 -1.95
N ARG A 51 5.30 -20.35 -1.47
CA ARG A 51 4.07 -19.67 -1.94
C ARG A 51 4.24 -18.17 -2.16
N PRO A 52 3.47 -17.58 -3.10
CA PRO A 52 3.38 -16.13 -3.22
C PRO A 52 2.92 -15.54 -1.89
N GLN A 53 3.65 -14.51 -1.49
CA GLN A 53 3.57 -13.90 -0.19
C GLN A 53 2.68 -12.65 -0.28
N MET A 54 1.75 -12.50 0.66
CA MET A 54 0.80 -11.39 0.67
C MET A 54 1.38 -10.18 1.40
N TYR A 55 1.91 -9.23 0.65
CA TYR A 55 2.44 -7.99 1.20
C TYR A 55 1.31 -6.96 1.32
N ARG A 56 1.28 -6.21 2.42
CA ARG A 56 0.35 -5.10 2.58
C ARG A 56 1.07 -3.79 2.28
N CYS A 57 0.62 -3.08 1.27
CA CYS A 57 1.10 -1.75 0.96
C CYS A 57 0.32 -0.75 1.82
N ASN A 58 0.99 0.04 2.63
CA ASN A 58 0.39 1.11 3.43
C ASN A 58 0.60 2.42 2.68
N TYR A 59 -0.48 3.10 2.33
CA TYR A 59 -0.45 4.37 1.62
C TYR A 59 -0.95 5.49 2.51
N LYS A 60 -0.53 6.72 2.20
CA LYS A 60 -1.05 7.95 2.78
C LYS A 60 -1.27 8.98 1.67
N GLU A 61 -2.24 9.87 1.82
CA GLU A 61 -2.44 10.97 0.87
C GLU A 61 -1.18 11.84 0.78
N LYS A 62 -0.91 12.37 -0.42
CA LYS A 62 0.15 13.38 -0.62
C LYS A 62 -0.40 14.71 -0.10
N GLU A 63 0.16 15.22 0.99
CA GLU A 63 -0.05 16.62 1.42
C GLU A 63 0.46 17.62 0.38
#